data_AF-A0A7W7EKI8-F1
#
_entry.id   AF-A0A7W7EKI8-F1
#
_cell.length_a   1.000
_cell.length_b   1.000
_cell.length_c   1.000
_cell.angle_alpha   90.00
_cell.angle_beta   90.00
_cell.angle_gamma   90.00
#
_symmetry.space_group_name_H-M   'P 1'
#
loop_
_entity.id
_entity.type
_entity.pdbx_description
1 polymer ?
#
loop_
_entity_poly.entity_id
_entity_poly.type
_entity_poly.pdbx_seq_one_letter_code
_entity_poly.pdbx_strand_id
1 'polypeptide(L)'
;MRQAKPFALLRRFLADRRGVAAIEFAILALPLFMFIFAIIEVSLMFFIDSALDASVQRISRTIRTGEAASSKITLADFKSQICDDMLLAFECSGNLLVKVDVLSDISTVASTNPIDSSGKLAVTETYNIGKGSDYILVQAFLPWTAVVNFFTLSSAELSDGRYLLGSSVLFRNEPF
;
A
#
# COMPACT_ATOMS: atom_id res chain seq x y z
N MET A 1 -49.79 36.67 25.32
CA MET A 1 -49.35 35.57 24.43
C MET A 1 -49.32 36.06 22.99
N ARG A 2 -48.14 36.32 22.40
CA ARG A 2 -48.00 36.75 21.00
C ARG A 2 -47.76 35.52 20.12
N GLN A 3 -48.75 35.15 19.31
CA GLN A 3 -48.61 34.08 18.31
C GLN A 3 -47.60 34.51 17.24
N ALA A 4 -46.41 33.92 17.24
CA ALA A 4 -45.47 34.06 16.13
C ALA A 4 -46.03 33.29 14.92
N LYS A 5 -46.41 34.02 13.87
CA LYS A 5 -46.93 33.42 12.64
C LYS A 5 -45.79 32.63 11.95
N PRO A 6 -45.96 31.33 11.64
CA PRO A 6 -44.89 30.48 11.10
C PRO A 6 -44.32 31.00 9.77
N PHE A 7 -45.14 31.72 8.99
CA PHE A 7 -44.72 32.35 7.73
C PHE A 7 -43.70 33.50 7.89
N ALA A 8 -43.67 34.18 9.04
CA ALA A 8 -42.73 35.27 9.27
C ALA A 8 -41.30 34.77 9.51
N LEU A 9 -41.16 33.58 10.13
CA LEU A 9 -39.88 32.91 10.30
C LEU A 9 -39.34 32.42 8.95
N LEU A 10 -40.16 31.76 8.13
CA LEU A 10 -39.77 31.30 6.79
C LEU A 10 -39.31 32.46 5.88
N ARG A 11 -40.01 33.60 5.91
CA ARG A 11 -39.63 34.79 5.11
C ARG A 11 -38.33 35.42 5.60
N ARG A 12 -38.02 35.32 6.91
CA ARG A 12 -36.74 35.77 7.49
C ARG A 12 -35.59 34.84 7.10
N PHE A 13 -35.81 33.53 7.06
CA PHE A 13 -34.83 32.57 6.55
C PHE A 13 -34.55 32.76 5.05
N LEU A 14 -35.58 33.00 4.24
CA LEU A 14 -35.44 33.28 2.79
C LEU A 14 -34.76 34.62 2.48
N ALA A 15 -34.80 35.58 3.41
CA ALA A 15 -34.15 36.89 3.25
C ALA A 15 -32.73 36.95 3.82
N ASP A 16 -32.25 35.88 4.46
CA ASP A 16 -30.95 35.86 5.12
C ASP A 16 -29.80 35.60 4.13
N ARG A 17 -29.20 36.69 3.63
CA ARG A 17 -28.05 36.66 2.71
C ARG A 17 -26.81 35.99 3.31
N ARG A 18 -26.68 35.93 4.64
CA ARG A 18 -25.55 35.23 5.28
C ARG A 18 -25.68 33.72 5.13
N GLY A 19 -26.92 33.19 5.16
CA GLY A 19 -27.19 31.78 4.87
C GLY A 19 -26.86 31.42 3.42
N VAL A 20 -27.19 32.30 2.47
CA VAL A 20 -26.85 32.12 1.04
C VAL A 20 -25.34 32.08 0.83
N ALA A 21 -24.59 33.03 1.41
CA ALA A 21 -23.13 33.04 1.33
C ALA A 21 -22.48 31.80 1.97
N ALA A 22 -23.05 31.27 3.06
CA ALA A 22 -22.58 30.03 3.68
C ALA A 22 -22.79 28.81 2.76
N ILE A 23 -23.90 28.77 2.01
CA ILE A 23 -24.19 27.71 1.04
C ILE A 23 -23.24 27.81 -0.17
N GLU A 24 -23.02 29.01 -0.70
CA GLU A 24 -22.06 29.25 -1.79
C GLU A 24 -20.65 28.79 -1.39
N PHE A 25 -20.21 29.12 -0.18
CA PHE A 25 -18.94 28.64 0.34
C PHE A 25 -18.91 27.12 0.50
N ALA A 26 -19.97 26.49 1.02
CA ALA A 26 -20.02 25.05 1.18
C ALA A 26 -19.96 24.30 -0.16
N ILE A 27 -20.60 24.83 -1.21
CA ILE A 27 -20.57 24.26 -2.57
C ILE A 27 -19.16 24.31 -3.16
N LEU A 28 -18.36 25.34 -2.84
CA LEU A 28 -16.96 25.43 -3.30
C LEU A 28 -15.98 24.66 -2.40
N ALA A 29 -16.23 24.65 -1.09
CA ALA A 29 -15.39 23.98 -0.11
C ALA A 29 -15.43 22.46 -0.27
N LEU A 30 -16.61 21.88 -0.55
CA LEU A 30 -16.77 20.44 -0.69
C LEU A 30 -15.85 19.82 -1.77
N PRO A 31 -15.86 20.27 -3.04
CA PRO A 31 -14.94 19.74 -4.04
C PRO A 31 -13.47 20.06 -3.72
N LEU A 32 -13.17 21.22 -3.11
CA LEU A 32 -11.80 21.55 -2.71
C LEU A 32 -11.25 20.55 -1.69
N PHE A 33 -11.99 20.26 -0.62
CA PHE A 33 -11.57 19.28 0.38
C PHE A 33 -11.49 17.88 -0.21
N MET A 34 -12.42 17.52 -1.11
CA MET A 34 -12.37 16.26 -1.82
C MET A 34 -11.05 16.09 -2.60
N PHE A 35 -10.60 17.12 -3.33
CA PHE A 35 -9.31 17.10 -4.01
C PHE A 35 -8.12 17.07 -3.06
N ILE A 36 -8.16 17.82 -1.95
CA ILE A 36 -7.09 17.81 -0.95
C ILE A 36 -6.91 16.40 -0.38
N PHE A 37 -8.01 15.73 0.02
CA PHE A 37 -7.94 14.35 0.52
C PHE A 37 -7.49 13.37 -0.57
N ALA A 38 -7.91 13.56 -1.83
CA ALA A 38 -7.43 12.75 -2.94
C ALA A 38 -5.90 12.84 -3.10
N ILE A 39 -5.34 14.05 -3.07
CA ILE A 39 -3.90 14.28 -3.21
C ILE A 39 -3.15 13.65 -2.03
N ILE A 40 -3.66 13.82 -0.80
CA ILE A 40 -3.05 13.23 0.40
C ILE A 40 -3.06 11.70 0.31
N GLU A 41 -4.18 11.10 -0.09
CA GLU A 41 -4.31 9.64 -0.24
C GLU A 41 -3.30 9.09 -1.25
N VAL A 42 -3.21 9.69 -2.44
CA VAL A 42 -2.26 9.27 -3.47
C VAL A 42 -0.82 9.44 -2.99
N SER A 43 -0.51 10.57 -2.34
CA SER A 43 0.82 10.82 -1.78
C SER A 43 1.20 9.77 -0.73
N LEU A 44 0.25 9.36 0.11
CA LEU A 44 0.46 8.33 1.13
C LEU A 44 0.70 6.96 0.49
N MET A 45 -0.09 6.57 -0.52
CA MET A 45 0.12 5.31 -1.25
C MET A 45 1.52 5.23 -1.85
N PHE A 46 1.95 6.28 -2.57
CA PHE A 46 3.31 6.32 -3.15
C PHE A 46 4.40 6.34 -2.10
N PHE A 47 4.17 7.00 -0.97
CA PHE A 47 5.11 7.01 0.14
C PHE A 47 5.33 5.59 0.69
N ILE A 48 4.26 4.83 0.90
CA ILE A 48 4.33 3.46 1.42
C ILE A 48 4.94 2.52 0.38
N ASP A 49 4.57 2.65 -0.89
CA ASP A 49 5.16 1.84 -1.97
C ASP A 49 6.67 2.07 -2.07
N SER A 50 7.11 3.33 -2.01
CA SER A 50 8.54 3.69 -1.99
C SER A 50 9.24 3.18 -0.73
N ALA A 51 8.58 3.23 0.42
CA ALA A 51 9.11 2.69 1.67
C ALA A 51 9.27 1.17 1.60
N LEU A 52 8.27 0.46 1.07
CA LEU A 52 8.31 -0.99 0.87
C LEU A 52 9.49 -1.37 -0.03
N ASP A 53 9.66 -0.67 -1.15
CA ASP A 53 10.75 -0.94 -2.07
C ASP A 53 12.12 -0.70 -1.42
N ALA A 54 12.28 0.41 -0.69
CA ALA A 54 13.51 0.71 0.05
C ALA A 54 13.82 -0.35 1.12
N SER A 55 12.83 -0.76 1.90
CA SER A 55 12.99 -1.77 2.96
C SER A 55 13.31 -3.14 2.37
N VAL A 56 12.62 -3.58 1.31
CA VAL A 56 12.91 -4.84 0.63
C VAL A 56 14.33 -4.84 0.07
N GLN A 57 14.77 -3.76 -0.60
CA GLN A 57 16.14 -3.63 -1.10
C GLN A 57 17.17 -3.67 0.04
N ARG A 58 16.88 -3.02 1.18
CA ARG A 58 17.77 -2.98 2.34
C ARG A 58 17.91 -4.33 3.01
N ILE A 59 16.79 -4.95 3.39
CA ILE A 59 16.77 -6.22 4.14
C ILE A 59 17.24 -7.38 3.27
N SER A 60 16.98 -7.37 1.94
CA SER A 60 17.50 -8.38 1.01
C SER A 60 19.03 -8.45 0.96
N ARG A 61 19.74 -7.40 1.38
CA ARG A 61 21.21 -7.45 1.48
C ARG A 61 21.68 -8.49 2.49
N THR A 62 20.91 -8.77 3.55
CA THR A 62 21.24 -9.82 4.53
C THR A 62 21.25 -11.21 3.89
N ILE A 63 20.39 -11.45 2.90
CA ILE A 63 20.41 -12.65 2.07
C ILE A 63 21.64 -12.63 1.17
N ARG A 64 21.87 -11.50 0.47
CA ARG A 64 22.97 -11.33 -0.46
C ARG A 64 24.34 -11.59 0.17
N THR A 65 24.57 -11.14 1.39
CA THR A 65 25.84 -11.28 2.12
C THR A 65 25.97 -12.61 2.86
N GLY A 66 24.92 -13.45 2.87
CA GLY A 66 24.91 -14.70 3.64
C GLY A 66 24.65 -14.53 5.15
N GLU A 67 24.43 -13.30 5.62
CA GLU A 67 24.10 -13.03 7.02
C GLU A 67 22.80 -13.73 7.45
N ALA A 68 21.80 -13.77 6.57
CA ALA A 68 20.55 -14.48 6.80
C ALA A 68 20.76 -15.99 7.02
N ALA A 69 21.74 -16.60 6.34
CA ALA A 69 22.09 -18.00 6.52
C ALA A 69 22.83 -18.23 7.86
N SER A 70 23.77 -17.36 8.21
CA SER A 70 24.55 -17.44 9.45
C SER A 70 23.67 -17.26 10.70
N SER A 71 22.81 -16.24 10.67
CA SER A 71 21.89 -15.90 11.77
C SER A 71 20.61 -16.73 11.79
N LYS A 72 20.44 -17.66 10.82
CA LYS A 72 19.25 -18.52 10.67
C LYS A 72 17.93 -17.73 10.66
N ILE A 73 17.92 -16.61 9.94
CA ILE A 73 16.73 -15.76 9.78
C ILE A 73 15.64 -16.59 9.12
N THR A 74 14.45 -16.62 9.72
CA THR A 74 13.29 -17.32 9.15
C THR A 74 12.50 -16.37 8.24
N LEU A 75 11.57 -16.90 7.45
CA LEU A 75 10.63 -16.09 6.65
C LEU A 75 9.86 -15.10 7.53
N ALA A 76 9.44 -15.52 8.74
CA ALA A 76 8.70 -14.66 9.66
C ALA A 76 9.57 -13.50 10.17
N ASP A 77 10.83 -13.78 10.50
CA ASP A 77 11.79 -12.75 10.92
C ASP A 77 12.09 -11.78 9.77
N PHE A 78 12.26 -12.29 8.55
CA PHE A 78 12.47 -11.48 7.36
C PHE A 78 11.31 -10.53 7.09
N LYS A 79 10.06 -11.01 7.23
CA LYS A 79 8.86 -10.18 7.13
C LYS A 79 8.80 -9.13 8.24
N SER A 80 9.13 -9.51 9.48
CA SER A 80 9.20 -8.55 10.59
C SER A 80 10.19 -7.44 10.29
N GLN A 81 11.41 -7.78 9.87
CA GLN A 81 12.44 -6.79 9.56
C GLN A 81 12.04 -5.81 8.44
N ILE A 82 11.33 -6.29 7.41
CA ILE A 82 10.77 -5.40 6.37
C ILE A 82 9.75 -4.45 6.98
N CYS A 83 8.79 -4.97 7.74
CA CYS A 83 7.74 -4.15 8.33
C CYS A 83 8.28 -3.17 9.39
N ASP A 84 9.31 -3.54 10.15
CA ASP A 84 9.95 -2.71 11.17
C ASP A 84 10.77 -1.55 10.57
N ASP A 85 11.27 -1.70 9.34
CA ASP A 85 11.99 -0.66 8.61
C ASP A 85 11.05 0.35 7.94
N MET A 86 9.78 -0.03 7.71
CA MET A 86 8.77 0.84 7.13
C MET A 86 8.08 1.71 8.18
N LEU A 87 7.86 2.98 7.85
CA LEU A 87 7.00 3.88 8.63
C LEU A 87 5.56 3.82 8.12
N LEU A 88 4.59 3.91 9.03
CA LEU A 88 3.14 3.89 8.71
C LEU A 88 2.66 2.59 8.04
N ALA A 89 3.34 1.47 8.26
CA ALA A 89 3.03 0.17 7.69
C ALA A 89 1.93 -0.57 8.48
N PHE A 90 0.71 -0.03 8.46
CA PHE A 90 -0.44 -0.65 9.13
C PHE A 90 -0.70 -2.06 8.56
N GLU A 91 -0.90 -3.04 9.45
CA GLU A 91 -1.17 -4.44 9.10
C GLU A 91 -0.11 -5.15 8.23
N CYS A 92 1.10 -4.59 8.10
CA CYS A 92 2.17 -5.16 7.29
C CYS A 92 2.49 -6.61 7.68
N SER A 93 2.69 -6.89 8.97
CA SER A 93 3.15 -8.20 9.45
C SER A 93 2.18 -9.35 9.13
N GLY A 94 0.87 -9.05 9.08
CA GLY A 94 -0.18 -10.05 8.81
C GLY A 94 -0.53 -10.23 7.34
N ASN A 95 -0.32 -9.19 6.53
CA ASN A 95 -0.77 -9.15 5.13
C ASN A 95 0.37 -9.24 4.12
N LEU A 96 1.61 -8.93 4.51
CA LEU A 96 2.78 -9.04 3.63
C LEU A 96 2.98 -10.49 3.21
N LEU A 97 3.14 -10.75 1.91
CA LEU A 97 3.52 -12.04 1.37
C LEU A 97 4.89 -11.92 0.71
N VAL A 98 5.83 -12.78 1.09
CA VAL A 98 7.19 -12.74 0.56
C VAL A 98 7.53 -14.06 -0.13
N LYS A 99 8.21 -13.93 -1.26
CA LYS A 99 8.69 -15.02 -2.08
C LYS A 99 10.18 -14.81 -2.34
N VAL A 100 11.02 -15.73 -1.84
CA VAL A 100 12.46 -15.73 -2.07
C VAL A 100 12.80 -17.04 -2.76
N ASP A 101 13.14 -16.94 -4.05
CA ASP A 101 13.46 -18.09 -4.88
C ASP A 101 14.86 -17.99 -5.49
N VAL A 102 15.49 -19.14 -5.61
CA VAL A 102 16.73 -19.32 -6.34
C VAL A 102 16.41 -19.53 -7.81
N LEU A 103 17.08 -18.79 -8.67
CA LEU A 103 16.96 -18.91 -10.12
C LEU A 103 18.18 -19.63 -10.69
N SER A 104 17.95 -20.52 -11.64
CA SER A 104 19.02 -21.15 -12.42
C SER A 104 19.63 -20.16 -13.42
N ASP A 105 18.80 -19.32 -14.05
CA ASP A 105 19.22 -18.30 -15.00
C ASP A 105 18.36 -17.02 -14.87
N ILE A 106 18.93 -15.87 -15.21
CA ILE A 106 18.21 -14.59 -15.23
C ILE A 106 17.10 -14.59 -16.31
N SER A 107 17.28 -15.37 -17.38
CA SER A 107 16.30 -15.49 -18.46
C SER A 107 15.04 -16.27 -18.06
N THR A 108 15.08 -17.01 -16.94
CA THR A 108 13.92 -17.77 -16.43
C THR A 108 13.08 -16.99 -15.43
N VAL A 109 13.34 -15.68 -15.24
CA VAL A 109 12.49 -14.81 -14.42
C VAL A 109 11.11 -14.74 -15.09
N ALA A 110 10.20 -15.58 -14.62
CA ALA A 110 8.80 -15.55 -15.03
C ALA A 110 8.08 -14.48 -14.22
N SER A 111 7.51 -13.49 -14.90
CA SER A 111 6.54 -12.57 -14.30
C SER A 111 5.21 -13.32 -14.15
N THR A 112 5.07 -14.09 -13.08
CA THR A 112 3.78 -14.69 -12.72
C THR A 112 2.91 -13.59 -12.12
N ASN A 113 1.73 -13.36 -12.70
CA ASN A 113 0.76 -12.43 -12.13
C ASN A 113 0.39 -12.90 -10.71
N PRO A 114 0.62 -12.09 -9.67
CA PRO A 114 0.31 -12.47 -8.29
C PRO A 114 -1.21 -12.53 -8.01
N ILE A 115 -2.04 -12.06 -8.95
CA ILE A 115 -3.50 -12.03 -8.85
C ILE A 115 -4.09 -13.19 -9.67
N ASP A 116 -4.93 -13.99 -9.04
CA ASP A 116 -5.66 -15.08 -9.69
C ASP A 116 -6.83 -14.57 -10.55
N SER A 117 -7.48 -15.49 -11.28
CA SER A 117 -8.65 -15.18 -12.11
C SER A 117 -9.87 -14.70 -11.32
N SER A 118 -9.86 -14.84 -9.99
CA SER A 118 -10.91 -14.35 -9.08
C SER A 118 -10.60 -12.96 -8.53
N GLY A 119 -9.46 -12.37 -8.89
CA GLY A 119 -9.03 -11.06 -8.40
C GLY A 119 -8.41 -11.11 -6.99
N LYS A 120 -8.07 -12.29 -6.47
CA LYS A 120 -7.42 -12.47 -5.16
C LYS A 120 -5.92 -12.73 -5.32
N LEU A 121 -5.15 -12.38 -4.29
CA LEU A 121 -3.73 -12.73 -4.22
C LEU A 121 -3.58 -14.24 -4.04
N ALA A 122 -2.94 -14.87 -5.03
CA ALA A 122 -2.59 -16.29 -5.02
C ALA A 122 -1.07 -16.45 -5.03
N VAL A 123 -0.40 -15.84 -4.06
CA VAL A 123 1.06 -15.94 -3.89
C VAL A 123 1.36 -17.00 -2.85
N THR A 124 2.06 -18.06 -3.26
CA THR A 124 2.64 -19.02 -2.33
C THR A 124 3.96 -18.47 -1.80
N GLU A 125 4.04 -18.25 -0.49
CA GLU A 125 5.29 -17.80 0.14
C GLU A 125 6.37 -18.87 0.05
N THR A 126 7.58 -18.46 -0.30
CA THR A 126 8.76 -19.31 -0.33
C THR A 126 9.92 -18.58 0.31
N TYR A 127 10.81 -19.34 0.96
CA TYR A 127 12.00 -18.78 1.58
C TYR A 127 13.20 -19.68 1.31
N ASN A 128 13.79 -19.52 0.14
CA ASN A 128 15.01 -20.19 -0.26
C ASN A 128 16.11 -19.17 -0.55
N ILE A 129 16.98 -18.96 0.43
CA ILE A 129 18.10 -18.02 0.36
C ILE A 129 19.26 -18.49 -0.53
N GLY A 130 19.22 -19.73 -1.03
CA GLY A 130 20.25 -20.32 -1.88
C GLY A 130 21.61 -20.42 -1.22
N LYS A 131 22.66 -20.55 -2.04
CA LYS A 131 24.06 -20.57 -1.63
C LYS A 131 24.80 -19.34 -2.18
N GLY A 132 26.06 -19.20 -1.80
CA GLY A 132 26.93 -18.18 -2.39
C GLY A 132 26.98 -18.32 -3.91
N SER A 133 27.04 -17.19 -4.62
CA SER A 133 27.04 -17.13 -6.09
C SER A 133 25.75 -17.53 -6.83
N ASP A 134 24.68 -17.91 -6.13
CA ASP A 134 23.37 -18.17 -6.75
C ASP A 134 22.63 -16.86 -7.09
N TYR A 135 21.76 -16.91 -8.10
CA TYR A 135 20.84 -15.81 -8.41
C TYR A 135 19.58 -15.94 -7.56
N ILE A 136 19.24 -14.88 -6.83
CA ILE A 136 18.09 -14.84 -5.92
C ILE A 136 17.13 -13.76 -6.39
N LEU A 137 15.85 -14.13 -6.47
CA LEU A 137 14.74 -13.21 -6.71
C LEU A 137 13.90 -13.11 -5.44
N VAL A 138 13.87 -11.92 -4.86
CA VAL A 138 13.00 -11.58 -3.73
C VAL A 138 11.83 -10.78 -4.27
N GLN A 139 10.61 -11.20 -3.96
CA GLN A 139 9.37 -10.49 -4.28
C GLN A 139 8.56 -10.32 -3.01
N ALA A 140 8.04 -9.13 -2.79
CA ALA A 140 7.21 -8.79 -1.66
C ALA A 140 5.89 -8.20 -2.18
N PHE A 141 4.77 -8.70 -1.67
CA PHE A 141 3.42 -8.32 -2.06
C PHE A 141 2.66 -7.89 -0.81
N LEU A 142 2.23 -6.64 -0.76
CA LEU A 142 1.52 -6.07 0.38
C LEU A 142 0.16 -5.54 -0.07
N PRO A 143 -0.96 -6.20 0.29
CA PRO A 143 -2.29 -5.63 0.11
C PRO A 143 -2.48 -4.45 1.07
N TRP A 144 -2.70 -3.27 0.50
CA TRP A 144 -2.89 -2.00 1.18
C TRP A 144 -4.36 -1.57 1.17
N THR A 145 -4.86 -1.15 2.33
CA THR A 145 -6.21 -0.61 2.47
C THR A 145 -6.15 0.91 2.41
N ALA A 146 -6.83 1.52 1.43
CA ALA A 146 -6.91 2.97 1.31
C ALA A 146 -7.60 3.59 2.54
N VAL A 147 -7.08 4.71 3.03
CA VAL A 147 -7.67 5.44 4.18
C VAL A 147 -8.97 6.10 3.75
N VAL A 148 -8.98 6.64 2.53
CA VAL A 148 -10.11 7.34 1.94
C VAL A 148 -10.57 6.61 0.66
N ASN A 149 -11.52 5.69 0.79
CA ASN A 149 -12.07 4.92 -0.33
C ASN A 149 -13.09 5.71 -1.19
N PHE A 150 -12.87 7.02 -1.41
CA PHE A 150 -13.73 7.83 -2.29
C PHE A 150 -13.33 7.72 -3.77
N PHE A 151 -12.11 7.28 -4.05
CA PHE A 151 -11.52 7.29 -5.38
C PHE A 151 -10.93 5.92 -5.73
N THR A 152 -11.68 5.13 -6.50
CA THR A 152 -11.18 3.90 -7.13
C THR A 152 -10.46 4.28 -8.43
N LEU A 153 -9.21 4.72 -8.32
CA LEU A 153 -8.43 5.21 -9.47
C LEU A 153 -7.39 4.21 -9.97
N SER A 154 -7.17 3.09 -9.28
CA SER A 154 -6.09 2.15 -9.63
C SER A 154 -6.61 0.86 -10.26
N SER A 155 -5.86 0.38 -11.27
CA SER A 155 -6.09 -0.89 -11.98
C SER A 155 -5.55 -2.12 -11.23
N ALA A 156 -4.88 -1.94 -10.09
CA ALA A 156 -4.30 -3.01 -9.26
C ALA A 156 -5.13 -3.28 -7.99
N GLU A 157 -6.44 -3.08 -8.10
CA GLU A 157 -7.41 -3.36 -7.02
C GLU A 157 -7.70 -4.87 -6.97
N LEU A 158 -7.59 -5.44 -5.78
CA LEU A 158 -8.06 -6.80 -5.49
C LEU A 158 -9.59 -6.85 -5.49
N SER A 159 -10.14 -8.05 -5.62
CA SER A 159 -11.58 -8.32 -5.45
C SER A 159 -12.16 -7.77 -4.13
N ASP A 160 -11.31 -7.64 -3.11
CA ASP A 160 -11.67 -7.18 -1.78
C ASP A 160 -11.62 -5.64 -1.62
N GLY A 161 -11.27 -4.89 -2.68
CA GLY A 161 -11.18 -3.42 -2.67
C GLY A 161 -9.86 -2.84 -2.14
N ARG A 162 -8.87 -3.71 -1.87
CA ARG A 162 -7.51 -3.31 -1.45
C ARG A 162 -6.60 -3.14 -2.65
N TYR A 163 -5.60 -2.28 -2.54
CA TYR A 163 -4.58 -2.08 -3.57
C TYR A 163 -3.39 -2.99 -3.34
N LEU A 164 -2.85 -3.61 -4.37
CA LEU A 164 -1.63 -4.40 -4.25
C LEU A 164 -0.39 -3.53 -4.43
N LEU A 165 0.40 -3.38 -3.37
CA LEU A 165 1.76 -2.85 -3.45
C LEU A 165 2.73 -4.02 -3.67
N GLY A 166 3.75 -3.80 -4.49
CA GLY A 166 4.66 -4.87 -4.89
C GLY A 166 6.07 -4.35 -5.11
N SER A 167 7.05 -5.00 -4.48
CA SER A 167 8.47 -4.77 -4.75
C SER A 167 9.14 -6.09 -5.15
N SER A 168 10.10 -5.99 -6.06
CA SER A 168 10.90 -7.13 -6.49
C SER A 168 12.34 -6.72 -6.69
N VAL A 169 13.27 -7.53 -6.17
CA VAL A 169 14.71 -7.32 -6.32
C VAL A 169 15.37 -8.62 -6.75
N LEU A 170 16.17 -8.52 -7.81
CA LEU A 170 16.97 -9.60 -8.36
C LEU A 170 18.45 -9.30 -8.11
N PHE A 171 19.15 -10.24 -7.50
CA PHE A 171 20.58 -10.11 -7.25
C PHE A 171 21.28 -11.47 -7.29
N ARG A 172 22.61 -11.42 -7.25
CA ARG A 172 23.45 -12.61 -7.07
C ARG A 172 24.07 -12.57 -5.69
N ASN A 173 24.01 -13.68 -4.97
CA ASN A 173 24.63 -13.81 -3.66
C ASN A 173 26.15 -13.63 -3.76
N GLU A 174 26.72 -12.96 -2.75
CA GLU A 174 28.15 -12.86 -2.56
C GLU A 174 28.73 -14.25 -2.25
N PRO A 175 30.02 -14.51 -2.53
CA PRO A 175 30.66 -15.73 -2.10
C PRO A 175 30.87 -15.65 -0.57
N PHE A 176 30.18 -16.51 0.18
CA PHE A 176 30.22 -16.62 1.64
C PHE A 176 30.50 -18.05 2.09
#